data_AF-A0A2V3JNZ2-F1
#
_entry.id   AF-A0A2V3JNZ2-F1
#
_cell.length_a   1.000
_cell.length_b   1.000
_cell.length_c   1.000
_cell.angle_alpha   90.00
_cell.angle_beta   90.00
_cell.angle_gamma   90.00
#
_symmetry.space_group_name_H-M   'P 1'
#
loop_
_entity.id
_entity.type
_entity.pdbx_description
1 polymer ?
#
loop_
_entity_poly.entity_id
_entity_poly.type
_entity_poly.pdbx_seq_one_letter_code
_entity_poly.pdbx_strand_id
1 'polypeptide(L)'
;MVPGVVKYKFKDESSPEFYLVIVPNKNYNPLKREGKDNKKFFVFATNIKFNSVKEFTKRIPKEYRKRWNIETGYRMKKVFEIRTCSKSFVARSSFFILQCIMHNCLNVLKQVVSITAYTLKSAICKGLRDSLYAGSGFINNQSIFEFYNRVKYYNEDRELELRRCLGLV
;
A
#
# COMPACT_ATOMS: atom_id res chain seq x y z
N MET A 1 31.43 21.71 -0.54
CA MET A 1 31.60 20.30 -1.01
C MET A 1 30.68 20.07 -2.19
N VAL A 2 31.20 19.50 -3.28
CA VAL A 2 30.50 19.35 -4.57
C VAL A 2 29.85 17.95 -4.64
N PRO A 3 28.58 17.82 -5.04
CA PRO A 3 27.97 16.51 -5.28
C PRO A 3 28.65 15.83 -6.48
N GLY A 4 28.79 14.51 -6.42
CA GLY A 4 29.55 13.74 -7.40
C GLY A 4 28.82 12.48 -7.84
N VAL A 5 29.15 12.00 -9.03
CA VAL A 5 28.71 10.70 -9.55
C VAL A 5 29.95 9.94 -9.99
N VAL A 6 30.12 8.73 -9.47
CA VAL A 6 31.28 7.88 -9.74
C VAL A 6 30.80 6.59 -10.38
N LYS A 7 31.39 6.21 -11.51
CA LYS A 7 31.15 4.89 -12.11
C LYS A 7 31.89 3.83 -11.30
N TYR A 8 31.21 2.73 -10.99
CA TYR A 8 31.73 1.66 -10.15
C TYR A 8 31.37 0.29 -10.73
N LYS A 9 32.30 -0.66 -10.61
CA LYS A 9 32.12 -2.09 -10.91
C LYS A 9 32.76 -2.88 -9.76
N PHE A 10 32.10 -3.94 -9.31
CA PHE A 10 32.73 -4.86 -8.37
C PHE A 10 33.90 -5.60 -9.04
N LYS A 11 34.80 -6.16 -8.23
CA LYS A 11 35.97 -6.92 -8.73
C LYS A 11 35.57 -8.20 -9.49
N ASP A 12 34.41 -8.75 -9.18
CA ASP A 12 33.84 -9.87 -9.89
C ASP A 12 33.45 -9.46 -11.32
N GLU A 13 33.96 -10.20 -12.31
CA GLU A 13 33.78 -9.87 -13.73
C GLU A 13 32.32 -9.92 -14.17
N SER A 14 31.51 -10.79 -13.54
CA SER A 14 30.09 -10.96 -13.83
C SER A 14 29.21 -9.83 -13.30
N SER A 15 29.74 -9.01 -12.40
CA SER A 15 28.99 -7.94 -11.76
C SER A 15 28.73 -6.76 -12.71
N PRO A 16 27.50 -6.25 -12.80
CA PRO A 16 27.18 -5.13 -13.67
C PRO A 16 27.82 -3.83 -13.18
N GLU A 17 28.12 -2.94 -14.13
CA GLU A 17 28.54 -1.57 -13.81
C GLU A 17 27.35 -0.74 -13.32
N PHE A 18 27.60 0.12 -12.33
CA PHE A 18 26.60 1.05 -11.81
C PHE A 18 27.23 2.37 -11.38
N TYR A 19 26.39 3.33 -11.02
CA TYR A 19 26.79 4.66 -10.58
C TYR A 19 26.59 4.81 -9.07
N LEU A 20 27.59 5.36 -8.41
CA LEU A 20 27.53 5.85 -7.04
C LEU A 20 27.25 7.35 -7.07
N VAL A 21 26.09 7.75 -6.56
CA VAL A 21 25.67 9.15 -6.46
C VAL A 21 25.93 9.63 -5.04
N ILE A 22 26.82 10.61 -4.89
CA ILE A 22 27.29 11.14 -3.62
C ILE A 22 26.69 12.52 -3.42
N VAL A 23 25.86 12.66 -2.39
CA VAL A 23 25.14 13.89 -2.07
C VAL A 23 25.60 14.39 -0.70
N PRO A 24 26.14 15.62 -0.58
CA PRO A 24 26.54 16.17 0.70
C PRO A 24 25.32 16.38 1.60
N ASN A 25 25.43 15.97 2.86
CA ASN A 25 24.41 16.22 3.86
C ASN A 25 24.55 17.67 4.36
N LYS A 26 23.53 18.50 4.09
CA LYS A 26 23.51 19.91 4.54
C LYS A 26 23.49 20.06 6.06
N ASN A 27 23.03 19.03 6.77
CA ASN A 27 22.89 19.05 8.23
C ASN A 27 24.06 18.37 8.94
N TYR A 28 25.13 18.04 8.22
CA TYR A 28 26.31 17.43 8.82
C TYR A 28 26.97 18.38 9.81
N ASN A 29 27.19 17.91 11.03
CA ASN A 29 27.90 18.63 12.07
C ASN A 29 29.16 17.83 12.46
N PRO A 30 30.37 18.35 12.20
CA PRO A 30 31.63 17.67 12.54
C PRO A 30 31.87 17.53 14.04
N LEU A 31 31.17 18.32 14.88
CA LEU A 31 31.26 18.25 16.34
C LEU A 31 30.39 17.13 16.94
N LYS A 32 29.45 16.58 16.16
CA LYS A 32 28.62 15.46 16.58
C LYS A 32 29.27 14.15 16.13
N ARG A 33 29.15 13.10 16.94
CA ARG A 33 29.60 11.75 16.58
C ARG A 33 28.94 11.31 15.27
N GLU A 34 29.67 10.61 14.43
CA GLU A 34 29.09 10.03 13.22
C GLU A 34 27.96 9.06 13.60
N GLY A 35 26.82 9.21 12.95
CA GLY A 35 25.62 8.45 13.23
C GLY A 35 24.67 8.48 12.04
N LYS A 36 23.56 7.75 12.13
CA LYS A 36 22.57 7.64 11.05
C LYS A 36 22.11 9.00 10.52
N ASP A 37 21.93 9.96 11.43
CA ASP A 37 21.45 11.31 11.13
C ASP A 37 22.57 12.35 10.94
N ASN A 38 23.82 11.98 11.22
CA ASN A 38 25.00 12.85 11.12
C ASN A 38 26.05 12.28 10.14
N LYS A 39 25.60 11.75 9.00
CA LYS A 39 26.50 11.32 7.93
C LYS A 39 26.97 12.52 7.12
N LYS A 40 28.24 12.57 6.75
CA LYS A 40 28.81 13.61 5.88
C LYS A 40 28.21 13.58 4.46
N PHE A 41 27.97 12.37 3.94
CA PHE A 41 27.39 12.15 2.62
C PHE A 41 26.27 11.11 2.67
N PHE A 42 25.28 11.30 1.80
CA PHE A 42 24.35 10.26 1.39
C PHE A 42 24.86 9.65 0.09
N VAL A 43 25.01 8.33 0.07
CA VAL A 43 25.50 7.58 -1.09
C VAL A 43 24.38 6.68 -1.59
N PHE A 44 24.12 6.73 -2.90
CA PHE A 44 23.11 5.92 -3.57
C PHE A 44 23.75 5.14 -4.70
N ALA A 45 23.42 3.85 -4.83
CA ALA A 45 23.81 3.02 -5.97
C ALA A 45 22.67 2.96 -6.98
N THR A 46 22.96 3.19 -8.27
CA THR A 46 21.93 3.18 -9.32
C THR A 46 22.49 2.81 -10.69
N ASN A 47 21.72 2.07 -11.48
CA ASN A 47 21.99 1.78 -12.90
C ASN A 47 21.27 2.75 -13.85
N ILE A 48 20.63 3.80 -13.33
CA ILE A 48 19.88 4.77 -14.14
C ILE A 48 20.87 5.64 -14.92
N LYS A 49 20.67 5.72 -16.24
CA LYS A 49 21.44 6.61 -17.12
C LYS A 49 21.09 8.07 -16.85
N PHE A 50 22.07 8.97 -17.00
CA PHE A 50 21.88 10.39 -16.75
C PHE A 50 22.68 11.25 -17.72
N ASN A 51 22.12 12.43 -18.05
CA ASN A 51 22.75 13.38 -18.96
C ASN A 51 23.49 14.50 -18.20
N SER A 52 23.10 14.80 -16.95
CA SER A 52 23.68 15.86 -16.13
C SER A 52 23.85 15.42 -14.68
N VAL A 53 25.08 15.52 -14.17
CA VAL A 53 25.43 15.21 -12.77
C VAL A 53 24.61 16.08 -11.78
N LYS A 54 24.41 17.35 -12.12
CA LYS A 54 23.72 18.31 -11.25
C LYS A 54 22.23 18.01 -11.12
N GLU A 55 21.60 17.57 -12.20
CA GLU A 55 20.20 17.14 -12.17
C GLU A 55 20.07 15.79 -11.45
N PHE A 56 20.96 14.86 -11.77
CA PHE A 56 20.91 13.49 -11.25
C PHE A 56 21.10 13.42 -9.73
N THR A 57 22.03 14.21 -9.20
CA THR A 57 22.27 14.34 -7.75
C THR A 57 21.10 14.98 -6.99
N LYS A 58 20.20 15.70 -7.67
CA LYS A 58 18.92 16.18 -7.11
C LYS A 58 17.79 15.18 -7.28
N ARG A 59 17.75 14.45 -8.40
CA ARG A 59 16.68 13.50 -8.74
C ARG A 59 16.74 12.23 -7.92
N ILE A 60 17.90 11.59 -7.81
CA ILE A 60 18.05 10.29 -7.15
C ILE A 60 17.58 10.29 -5.70
N PRO A 61 17.94 11.27 -4.84
CA PRO A 61 17.41 11.32 -3.47
C PRO A 61 15.89 11.46 -3.42
N LYS A 62 15.29 12.22 -4.34
CA LYS A 62 13.83 12.38 -4.42
C LYS A 62 13.13 11.09 -4.81
N GLU A 63 13.66 10.38 -5.81
CA GLU A 63 13.14 9.07 -6.22
C GLU A 63 13.31 8.02 -5.12
N TYR A 64 14.48 7.97 -4.49
CA TYR A 64 14.73 7.04 -3.39
C TYR A 64 13.79 7.28 -2.19
N ARG A 65 13.38 8.53 -1.95
CA ARG A 65 12.38 8.85 -0.92
C ARG A 65 11.03 8.16 -1.17
N LYS A 66 10.64 7.95 -2.43
CA LYS A 66 9.39 7.24 -2.78
C LYS A 66 9.41 5.77 -2.33
N ARG A 67 10.59 5.18 -2.08
CA ARG A 67 10.71 3.83 -1.48
C ARG A 67 9.94 3.74 -0.16
N TRP A 68 9.91 4.82 0.63
CA TRP A 68 9.18 4.87 1.90
C TRP A 68 7.67 4.69 1.74
N ASN A 69 7.11 5.03 0.56
CA ASN A 69 5.69 4.81 0.28
C ASN A 69 5.34 3.32 0.26
N ILE A 70 6.28 2.44 -0.08
CA ILE A 70 6.08 0.99 -0.04
C ILE A 70 5.91 0.54 1.42
N GLU A 71 6.82 0.94 2.31
CA GLU A 71 6.76 0.61 3.73
C GLU A 71 5.48 1.18 4.40
N THR A 72 5.16 2.43 4.08
CA THR A 72 3.91 3.07 4.53
C THR A 72 2.69 2.33 3.98
N GLY A 73 2.71 1.95 2.71
CA GLY A 73 1.65 1.19 2.07
C GLY A 73 1.43 -0.18 2.74
N TYR A 74 2.50 -0.93 3.02
CA TYR A 74 2.40 -2.20 3.74
C TYR A 74 1.83 -2.05 5.14
N ARG A 75 2.24 -1.00 5.88
CA ARG A 75 1.65 -0.70 7.19
C ARG A 75 0.13 -0.49 7.12
N MET A 76 -0.35 0.19 6.08
CA MET A 76 -1.79 0.41 5.87
C MET A 76 -2.52 -0.86 5.42
N LYS A 77 -1.89 -1.69 4.59
CA LYS A 77 -2.46 -3.00 4.20
C LYS A 77 -2.66 -3.90 5.42
N LYS A 78 -1.73 -3.88 6.39
CA LYS A 78 -1.86 -4.63 7.66
C LYS A 78 -3.06 -4.20 8.51
N VAL A 79 -3.60 -3.00 8.32
CA VAL A 79 -4.80 -2.56 9.06
C VAL A 79 -6.02 -3.40 8.68
N PHE A 80 -6.15 -3.78 7.41
CA PHE A 80 -7.23 -4.63 6.89
C PHE A 80 -6.87 -6.11 6.85
N GLU A 81 -5.69 -6.49 7.37
CA GLU A 81 -5.28 -7.89 7.42
C GLU A 81 -6.18 -8.68 8.37
N ILE A 82 -6.85 -9.68 7.82
CA ILE A 82 -7.67 -10.62 8.58
C ILE A 82 -6.76 -11.75 9.02
N ARG A 83 -6.49 -11.80 10.33
CA ARG A 83 -5.69 -12.89 10.92
C ARG A 83 -6.54 -14.17 10.92
N THR A 84 -6.02 -15.22 10.31
CA THR A 84 -6.68 -16.54 10.29
C THR A 84 -5.70 -17.62 10.73
N CYS A 85 -6.19 -18.59 11.51
CA CYS A 85 -5.46 -19.83 11.81
C CYS A 85 -5.86 -20.98 10.86
N SER A 86 -6.72 -20.71 9.86
CA SER A 86 -7.18 -21.74 8.92
C SER A 86 -6.00 -22.31 8.12
N LYS A 87 -5.98 -23.63 7.94
CA LYS A 87 -5.03 -24.32 7.05
C LYS A 87 -5.51 -24.38 5.60
N SER A 88 -6.79 -24.08 5.34
CA SER A 88 -7.36 -24.11 4.00
C SER A 88 -6.80 -22.98 3.14
N PHE A 89 -6.25 -23.34 1.97
CA PHE A 89 -5.77 -22.37 0.98
C PHE A 89 -6.90 -21.46 0.51
N VAL A 90 -8.09 -22.01 0.26
CA VAL A 90 -9.27 -21.25 -0.17
C VAL A 90 -9.60 -20.17 0.84
N ALA A 91 -9.64 -20.50 2.13
CA ALA A 91 -9.93 -19.52 3.18
C ALA A 91 -8.87 -18.40 3.25
N ARG A 92 -7.58 -18.75 3.19
CA ARG A 92 -6.48 -17.76 3.20
C ARG A 92 -6.54 -16.83 1.98
N SER A 93 -6.77 -17.39 0.80
CA SER A 93 -6.88 -16.64 -0.45
C SER A 93 -8.09 -15.71 -0.46
N SER A 94 -9.23 -16.17 0.04
CA SER A 94 -10.43 -15.32 0.18
C SER A 94 -10.18 -14.13 1.12
N PHE A 95 -9.51 -14.34 2.25
CA PHE A 95 -9.17 -13.24 3.15
C PHE A 95 -8.17 -12.26 2.54
N PHE A 96 -7.20 -12.76 1.77
CA PHE A 96 -6.27 -11.91 1.04
C PHE A 96 -6.98 -11.06 -0.02
N ILE A 97 -7.88 -11.65 -0.80
CA ILE A 97 -8.68 -10.92 -1.80
C ILE A 97 -9.53 -9.86 -1.11
N LEU A 98 -10.19 -10.19 0.00
CA LEU A 98 -10.98 -9.24 0.78
C LEU A 98 -10.12 -8.08 1.30
N GLN A 99 -8.90 -8.36 1.79
CA GLN A 99 -7.95 -7.33 2.19
C GLN A 99 -7.58 -6.39 1.03
N CYS A 100 -7.37 -6.93 -0.18
CA CYS A 100 -7.12 -6.12 -1.39
C CYS A 100 -8.32 -5.23 -1.73
N ILE A 101 -9.53 -5.76 -1.68
CA ILE A 101 -10.77 -5.01 -1.93
C ILE A 101 -10.90 -3.85 -0.92
N MET A 102 -10.76 -4.12 0.38
CA MET A 102 -10.85 -3.09 1.42
C MET A 102 -9.80 -1.98 1.24
N HIS A 103 -8.58 -2.35 0.85
CA HIS A 103 -7.52 -1.36 0.58
C HIS A 103 -7.85 -0.48 -0.64
N ASN A 104 -8.39 -1.07 -1.71
CA ASN A 104 -8.80 -0.33 -2.90
C ASN A 104 -9.98 0.60 -2.58
N CYS A 105 -10.97 0.14 -1.83
CA CYS A 105 -12.07 0.99 -1.35
C CYS A 105 -11.56 2.19 -0.55
N LEU A 106 -10.59 1.98 0.35
CA LEU A 106 -9.97 3.10 1.08
C LEU A 106 -9.31 4.10 0.14
N ASN A 107 -8.61 3.64 -0.90
CA ASN A 107 -7.93 4.53 -1.84
C ASN A 107 -8.91 5.36 -2.67
N VAL A 108 -10.05 4.77 -3.08
CA VAL A 108 -11.14 5.51 -3.75
C VAL A 108 -11.77 6.51 -2.80
N LEU A 109 -12.11 6.10 -1.57
CA LEU A 109 -12.74 6.99 -0.59
C LEU A 109 -11.84 8.18 -0.23
N LYS A 110 -10.52 7.99 -0.17
CA LYS A 110 -9.55 9.08 0.06
C LYS A 110 -9.57 10.17 -1.01
N GLN A 111 -10.07 9.88 -2.21
CA GLN A 111 -10.19 10.89 -3.27
C GLN A 111 -11.37 11.84 -3.02
N VAL A 112 -12.37 11.40 -2.25
CA VAL A 112 -13.62 12.11 -2.03
C VAL A 112 -13.72 12.65 -0.60
N VAL A 113 -13.19 11.91 0.38
CA VAL A 113 -13.36 12.20 1.82
C VAL A 113 -12.03 12.01 2.55
N SER A 114 -11.77 12.88 3.54
CA SER A 114 -10.63 12.73 4.44
C SER A 114 -10.86 11.57 5.42
N ILE A 115 -10.53 10.35 5.00
CA ILE A 115 -10.71 9.13 5.78
C ILE A 115 -9.40 8.37 5.98
N THR A 116 -9.22 7.82 7.19
CA THR A 116 -8.09 6.95 7.52
C THR A 116 -8.49 5.48 7.45
N ALA A 117 -7.51 4.57 7.32
CA ALA A 117 -7.77 3.13 7.36
C ALA A 117 -8.43 2.69 8.68
N TYR A 118 -8.04 3.31 9.80
CA TYR A 118 -8.60 3.01 11.11
C TYR A 118 -10.06 3.46 11.22
N THR A 119 -10.38 4.64 10.70
CA THR A 119 -11.75 5.16 10.65
C THR A 119 -12.64 4.24 9.80
N LEU A 120 -12.19 3.86 8.60
CA LEU A 120 -12.94 2.95 7.73
C LEU A 120 -13.13 1.58 8.39
N LYS A 121 -12.08 1.01 8.98
CA LYS A 121 -12.17 -0.26 9.71
C LYS A 121 -13.17 -0.18 10.87
N SER A 122 -13.13 0.89 11.65
CA SER A 122 -14.06 1.10 12.77
C SER A 122 -15.50 1.21 12.27
N ALA A 123 -15.74 1.96 11.20
CA ALA A 123 -17.07 2.10 10.58
C ALA A 123 -17.61 0.76 10.08
N ILE A 124 -16.78 -0.05 9.40
CA ILE A 124 -17.16 -1.40 8.96
C ILE A 124 -17.46 -2.29 10.16
N CYS A 125 -16.60 -2.32 11.18
CA CYS A 125 -16.83 -3.13 12.38
C CYS A 125 -18.06 -2.68 13.17
N LYS A 126 -18.37 -1.38 13.17
CA LYS A 126 -19.60 -0.84 13.76
C LYS A 126 -20.81 -1.29 12.95
N GLY A 127 -20.83 -1.06 11.64
CA GLY A 127 -21.94 -1.49 10.77
C GLY A 127 -22.21 -2.99 10.83
N LEU A 128 -21.15 -3.82 10.87
CA LEU A 128 -21.29 -5.25 11.11
C LEU A 128 -21.94 -5.51 12.47
N ARG A 129 -21.39 -4.98 13.57
CA ARG A 129 -21.99 -5.16 14.90
C ARG A 129 -23.45 -4.71 14.93
N ASP A 130 -23.75 -3.52 14.43
CA ASP A 130 -25.11 -2.98 14.41
C ASP A 130 -26.05 -3.92 13.62
N SER A 131 -25.61 -4.44 12.46
CA SER A 131 -26.40 -5.42 11.70
C SER A 131 -26.61 -6.76 12.42
N LEU A 132 -25.61 -7.21 13.18
CA LEU A 132 -25.67 -8.46 13.94
C LEU A 132 -26.54 -8.30 15.21
N TYR A 133 -26.48 -7.15 15.89
CA TYR A 133 -27.19 -6.89 17.15
C TYR A 133 -28.63 -6.40 16.94
N ALA A 134 -28.87 -5.51 15.97
CA ALA A 134 -30.22 -5.19 15.51
C ALA A 134 -30.88 -6.42 14.86
N GLY A 135 -30.07 -7.32 14.33
CA GLY A 135 -30.47 -8.63 13.80
C GLY A 135 -30.27 -9.80 14.76
N SER A 136 -30.33 -9.61 16.08
CA SER A 136 -30.29 -10.75 17.02
C SER A 136 -31.49 -11.72 16.87
N GLY A 137 -32.57 -11.27 16.22
CA GLY A 137 -33.62 -12.13 15.64
C GLY A 137 -33.37 -12.58 14.19
N PHE A 138 -32.41 -11.98 13.48
CA PHE A 138 -32.11 -12.21 12.06
C PHE A 138 -31.11 -13.35 11.85
N ILE A 139 -30.09 -13.50 12.71
CA ILE A 139 -29.07 -14.55 12.56
C ILE A 139 -29.50 -15.86 13.23
N ASN A 140 -30.29 -15.76 14.31
CA ASN A 140 -30.79 -16.93 15.02
C ASN A 140 -31.93 -17.65 14.29
N ASN A 141 -32.53 -17.04 13.24
CA ASN A 141 -33.66 -17.62 12.50
C ASN A 141 -33.45 -17.78 10.99
N GLN A 142 -32.36 -17.31 10.39
CA GLN A 142 -32.13 -17.51 8.95
C GLN A 142 -31.09 -18.60 8.69
N SER A 143 -31.50 -19.62 7.94
CA SER A 143 -30.57 -20.60 7.41
C SER A 143 -29.57 -19.92 6.45
N ILE A 144 -28.34 -20.44 6.35
CA ILE A 144 -27.34 -20.00 5.37
C ILE A 144 -27.94 -19.92 3.95
N PHE A 145 -28.91 -20.78 3.65
CA PHE A 145 -29.65 -20.81 2.41
C PHE A 145 -30.49 -19.53 2.17
N GLU A 146 -31.19 -19.03 3.18
CA GLU A 146 -31.96 -17.78 3.06
C GLU A 146 -31.06 -16.56 2.89
N PHE A 147 -29.93 -16.53 3.62
CA PHE A 147 -28.92 -15.49 3.43
C PHE A 147 -28.36 -15.51 2.00
N TYR A 148 -28.00 -16.70 1.50
CA TYR A 148 -27.51 -16.86 0.13
C TYR A 148 -28.53 -16.41 -0.91
N ASN A 149 -29.80 -16.79 -0.75
CA ASN A 149 -30.86 -16.39 -1.68
C ASN A 149 -31.08 -14.87 -1.70
N ARG A 150 -30.98 -14.20 -0.55
CA ARG A 150 -31.05 -12.73 -0.50
C ARG A 150 -29.86 -12.06 -1.16
N VAL A 151 -28.64 -12.57 -0.94
CA VAL A 151 -27.44 -12.06 -1.62
C VAL A 151 -27.55 -12.26 -3.12
N LYS A 152 -28.10 -13.40 -3.56
CA LYS A 152 -28.37 -13.68 -4.97
C LYS A 152 -29.36 -12.68 -5.55
N TYR A 153 -30.50 -12.45 -4.89
CA TYR A 153 -31.51 -11.48 -5.31
C TYR A 153 -30.93 -10.05 -5.38
N TYR A 154 -30.16 -9.65 -4.37
CA TYR A 154 -29.48 -8.35 -4.37
C TYR A 154 -28.52 -8.19 -5.56
N ASN A 155 -27.78 -9.24 -5.91
CA ASN A 155 -26.90 -9.22 -7.07
C ASN A 155 -27.67 -9.14 -8.39
N GLU A 156 -28.78 -9.86 -8.53
CA GLU A 156 -29.64 -9.82 -9.72
C GLU A 156 -30.26 -8.42 -9.92
N ASP A 157 -30.76 -7.80 -8.84
CA ASP A 157 -31.29 -6.43 -8.87
C ASP A 157 -30.21 -5.41 -9.24
N ARG A 158 -29.01 -5.54 -8.65
CA ARG A 158 -27.84 -4.73 -8.97
C ARG A 158 -27.36 -4.89 -10.42
N GLU A 159 -27.42 -6.09 -10.96
CA GLU A 159 -27.07 -6.35 -12.36
C GLU A 159 -28.08 -5.69 -13.29
N LEU A 160 -29.38 -5.76 -12.96
CA LEU A 160 -30.44 -5.09 -13.70
C LEU A 160 -30.28 -3.56 -13.68
N GLU A 161 -30.00 -2.99 -12.50
CA GLU A 161 -29.73 -1.56 -12.33
C GLU A 161 -28.53 -1.11 -13.17
N LEU A 162 -27.42 -1.86 -13.13
CA LEU A 162 -26.24 -1.58 -13.93
C LEU A 162 -26.52 -1.66 -15.44
N ARG A 163 -27.29 -2.66 -15.89
CA ARG A 163 -27.68 -2.79 -17.30
C ARG A 163 -28.55 -1.61 -17.75
N ARG A 164 -29.48 -1.13 -16.92
CA ARG A 164 -30.27 0.08 -17.18
C ARG A 164 -29.41 1.33 -17.27
N CYS A 165 -28.47 1.52 -16.34
CA CYS A 165 -27.52 2.64 -16.38
C CYS A 165 -26.63 2.64 -17.62
N LEU A 166 -26.37 1.46 -18.21
CA LEU A 166 -25.58 1.29 -19.42
C LEU A 166 -26.42 1.22 -20.71
N GLY A 167 -27.74 1.34 -20.63
CA GLY A 167 -28.66 1.31 -21.78
C GLY A 167 -28.74 -0.06 -22.48
N LEU A 168 -28.44 -1.14 -21.76
CA LEU A 168 -28.43 -2.51 -22.29
C LEU A 168 -29.75 -3.26 -22.07
N VAL A 169 -30.68 -2.67 -21.31
CA VAL A 169 -32.06 -3.12 -21.04
C VAL A 169 -32.95 -1.89 -20.89
#